data_AF-F2PM96-F1
#
_entry.id   AF-F2PM96-F1
#
_cell.length_a   1.000
_cell.length_b   1.000
_cell.length_c   1.000
_cell.angle_alpha   90.00
_cell.angle_beta   90.00
_cell.angle_gamma   90.00
#
_symmetry.space_group_name_H-M   'P 1'
#
loop_
_entity.id
_entity.type
_entity.pdbx_description
1 polymer ?
#
loop_
_entity_poly.entity_id
_entity_poly.type
_entity_poly.pdbx_seq_one_letter_code
_entity_poly.pdbx_strand_id
1 'polypeptide(L)'
;MTMMELRAPIYQLHSGHKVGPSHREKRNAVAHGGSILMDITILRHLLSSRGRTTVFTKWAAGFEDVYGIPFRYVETLSQGSKMVSVLNIYADILLLHMYDSYDESETIQKMCKVILRQWKIAVDSERDPEGIFDGEAPLTMYNKIVELHSAAEP
;
A
#
# COMPACT_ATOMS: atom_id res chain seq x y z
N MET A 1 11.36 28.54 8.29
CA MET A 1 10.42 27.63 7.61
C MET A 1 9.94 26.63 8.64
N THR A 2 8.75 26.84 9.19
CA THR A 2 8.20 26.08 10.31
C THR A 2 7.71 24.74 9.77
N MET A 3 8.38 23.63 10.15
CA MET A 3 7.94 22.28 9.80
C MET A 3 6.49 22.07 10.27
N MET A 4 5.58 21.76 9.35
CA MET A 4 4.31 21.16 9.71
C MET A 4 4.62 19.85 10.45
N GLU A 5 4.16 19.73 11.69
CA GLU A 5 4.23 18.47 12.42
C GLU A 5 3.50 17.39 11.60
N LEU A 6 4.26 16.43 11.08
CA LEU A 6 3.72 15.21 10.47
C LEU A 6 2.90 14.50 11.55
N ARG A 7 1.58 14.69 11.50
CA ARG A 7 0.65 14.03 12.43
C ARG A 7 0.71 12.53 12.18
N ALA A 8 0.98 11.77 13.24
CA ALA A 8 1.00 10.33 13.15
C ALA A 8 -0.40 9.79 12.78
N PRO A 9 -0.48 8.71 11.99
CA PRO A 9 -1.75 8.06 11.72
C PRO A 9 -2.41 7.57 13.02
N ILE A 10 -3.72 7.80 13.16
CA ILE A 10 -4.53 7.28 14.27
C ILE A 10 -5.26 6.03 13.76
N TYR A 11 -4.75 4.84 14.10
CA TYR A 11 -5.45 3.58 13.83
C TYR A 11 -6.16 3.09 15.08
N GLN A 12 -7.50 3.12 15.07
CA GLN A 12 -8.32 2.29 15.95
C GLN A 12 -9.28 1.47 15.07
N LEU A 13 -9.00 0.16 15.00
CA LEU A 13 -9.87 -0.84 14.40
C LEU A 13 -10.99 -1.17 15.39
N HIS A 14 -12.22 -0.75 15.12
CA HIS A 14 -13.42 -1.42 15.62
C HIS A 14 -14.47 -1.49 14.50
N SER A 15 -14.90 -2.74 14.25
CA SER A 15 -15.87 -3.17 13.25
C SER A 15 -17.29 -2.69 13.56
N GLY A 16 -18.09 -2.45 12.51
CA GLY A 16 -19.55 -2.40 12.64
C GLY A 16 -20.20 -1.45 11.65
N HIS A 17 -20.91 -2.04 10.69
CA HIS A 17 -21.81 -1.48 9.69
C HIS A 17 -22.24 0.01 9.76
N LYS A 18 -22.23 0.64 8.57
CA LYS A 18 -22.51 2.03 8.20
C LYS A 18 -21.33 2.97 8.42
N VAL A 19 -20.80 3.48 7.30
CA VAL A 19 -19.58 4.30 7.23
C VAL A 19 -19.75 5.56 8.09
N GLY A 20 -19.23 5.49 9.31
CA GLY A 20 -19.20 6.60 10.25
C GLY A 20 -17.97 7.51 10.06
N PRO A 21 -17.95 8.66 10.75
CA PRO A 21 -16.85 9.64 10.73
C PRO A 21 -15.43 9.06 10.90
N SER A 22 -15.30 7.88 11.51
CA SER A 22 -14.06 7.12 11.69
C SER A 22 -13.32 6.74 10.40
N HIS A 23 -14.01 6.61 9.27
CA HIS A 23 -13.35 6.33 7.98
C HIS A 23 -12.73 7.59 7.36
N ARG A 24 -13.29 8.78 7.63
CA ARG A 24 -12.65 10.07 7.29
C ARG A 24 -11.41 10.32 8.15
N GLU A 25 -11.42 9.88 9.40
CA GLU A 25 -10.23 9.92 10.28
C GLU A 25 -9.13 8.99 9.78
N LYS A 26 -9.44 7.77 9.33
CA LYS A 26 -8.47 6.90 8.65
C LYS A 26 -7.90 7.55 7.39
N ARG A 27 -8.74 8.17 6.55
CA ARG A 27 -8.32 8.90 5.34
C ARG A 27 -7.45 10.13 5.65
N ASN A 28 -7.64 10.77 6.80
CA ASN A 28 -6.82 11.89 7.28
C ASN A 28 -5.60 11.44 8.11
N ALA A 29 -5.56 10.17 8.52
CA ALA A 29 -4.46 9.51 9.23
C ALA A 29 -3.44 8.91 8.25
N VAL A 30 -3.84 8.58 7.02
CA VAL A 30 -2.90 8.28 5.93
C VAL A 30 -2.31 9.60 5.48
N ALA A 31 -1.01 9.76 5.65
CA ALA A 31 -0.32 10.90 5.11
C ALA A 31 -0.55 10.98 3.60
N HIS A 32 -1.22 12.05 3.17
CA HIS A 32 -1.19 12.54 1.79
C HIS A 32 -1.67 11.62 0.65
N GLY A 33 -2.62 10.71 0.91
CA GLY A 33 -3.57 10.23 -0.10
C GLY A 33 -3.03 9.94 -1.51
N GLY A 34 -2.46 8.74 -1.70
CA GLY A 34 -2.51 8.08 -3.02
C GLY A 34 -1.18 7.66 -3.65
N SER A 35 -0.05 7.64 -2.92
CA SER A 35 1.20 7.11 -3.49
C SER A 35 2.13 6.47 -2.47
N ILE A 36 2.37 5.17 -2.64
CA ILE A 36 3.31 4.38 -1.85
C ILE A 36 4.74 4.96 -1.83
N LEU A 37 5.20 5.57 -2.93
CA LEU A 37 6.55 6.12 -3.01
C LEU A 37 6.76 7.29 -2.04
N MET A 38 5.71 8.09 -1.80
CA MET A 38 5.76 9.16 -0.80
C MET A 38 5.85 8.56 0.60
N ASP A 39 5.04 7.55 0.90
CA ASP A 39 5.04 6.89 2.22
C ASP A 39 6.37 6.19 2.51
N ILE A 40 6.97 5.53 1.52
CA ILE A 40 8.33 4.97 1.60
C ILE A 40 9.34 6.08 1.93
N THR A 41 9.24 7.25 1.27
CA THR A 41 10.15 8.37 1.49
C THR A 41 10.05 8.90 2.93
N ILE A 42 8.82 9.02 3.46
CA ILE A 42 8.60 9.42 4.86
C ILE A 42 9.19 8.39 5.81
N LEU A 43 8.94 7.10 5.60
CA LEU A 43 9.46 6.03 6.45
C LEU A 43 10.99 5.98 6.45
N ARG A 44 11.64 6.14 5.29
CA ARG A 44 13.11 6.27 5.20
C ARG A 44 13.62 7.48 6.00
N HIS A 45 12.95 8.63 5.90
CA HIS A 45 13.31 9.82 6.68
C HIS A 45 13.19 9.58 8.19
N LEU A 46 12.08 8.96 8.63
CA LEU A 46 11.86 8.61 10.04
C LEU A 46 12.88 7.60 10.56
N LEU A 47 13.24 6.60 9.75
CA LEU A 47 14.24 5.59 10.08
C LEU A 47 15.63 6.20 10.27
N SER A 48 16.01 7.17 9.43
CA SER A 48 17.31 7.86 9.51
C SER A 48 17.42 8.88 10.66
N SER A 49 16.29 9.26 11.28
CA SER A 49 16.25 10.31 12.30
C SER A 49 16.45 9.74 13.72
N ARG A 50 17.56 10.12 14.38
CA ARG A 50 17.81 9.73 15.78
C ARG A 50 16.65 10.17 16.69
N GLY A 51 16.20 9.26 17.55
CA GLY A 51 15.15 9.52 18.55
C GLY A 51 13.71 9.43 18.05
N ARG A 52 13.46 9.03 16.79
CA ARG A 52 12.10 8.88 16.22
C ARG A 52 11.60 7.44 16.12
N THR A 53 12.23 6.48 16.81
CA THR A 53 11.89 5.05 16.72
C THR A 53 10.41 4.77 16.98
N THR A 54 9.80 5.36 18.00
CA THR A 54 8.37 5.16 18.31
C THR A 54 7.45 5.70 17.21
N VAL A 55 7.83 6.81 16.57
CA VAL A 55 7.07 7.38 15.45
C VAL A 55 7.22 6.47 14.23
N PHE A 56 8.45 6.04 13.91
CA PHE A 56 8.70 5.08 12.84
C PHE A 56 7.86 3.80 13.01
N THR A 57 7.85 3.18 14.19
CA THR A 57 7.08 1.95 14.42
C THR A 57 5.59 2.14 14.15
N LYS A 58 5.00 3.26 14.58
CA LYS A 58 3.58 3.55 14.33
C LYS A 58 3.29 3.72 12.84
N TRP A 59 4.17 4.42 12.12
CA TRP A 59 4.03 4.62 10.69
C TRP A 59 4.24 3.32 9.90
N ALA A 60 5.20 2.49 10.30
CA ALA A 60 5.47 1.22 9.66
C ALA A 60 4.30 0.22 9.82
N ALA A 61 3.66 0.20 10.99
CA ALA A 61 2.44 -0.59 11.21
C ALA A 61 1.30 -0.11 10.31
N GLY A 62 1.09 1.21 10.25
CA GLY A 62 0.08 1.81 9.38
C GLY A 62 0.30 1.56 7.88
N PHE A 63 1.55 1.61 7.46
CA PHE A 63 1.96 1.26 6.11
C PHE A 63 1.59 -0.18 5.77
N GLU A 64 1.88 -1.12 6.67
CA GLU A 64 1.51 -2.53 6.47
C GLU A 64 0.00 -2.73 6.41
N ASP A 65 -0.78 -2.03 7.24
CA ASP A 65 -2.24 -2.08 7.22
C ASP A 65 -2.82 -1.59 5.88
N VAL A 66 -2.24 -0.55 5.29
CA VAL A 66 -2.71 0.05 4.02
C VAL A 66 -2.27 -0.78 2.81
N TYR A 67 -0.99 -1.14 2.76
CA TYR A 67 -0.38 -1.74 1.57
C TYR A 67 -0.32 -3.27 1.62
N GLY A 68 -0.70 -3.89 2.74
CA GLY A 68 -0.69 -5.34 2.93
C GLY A 68 0.71 -5.96 2.98
N ILE A 69 1.76 -5.14 3.09
CA ILE A 69 3.14 -5.59 3.12
C ILE A 69 3.99 -4.71 4.05
N PRO A 70 4.89 -5.30 4.87
CA PRO A 70 5.80 -4.52 5.71
C PRO A 70 6.77 -3.67 4.88
N PHE A 71 7.06 -2.46 5.37
CA PHE A 71 7.99 -1.50 4.74
C PHE A 71 9.32 -2.10 4.28
N ARG A 72 9.93 -2.99 5.08
CA ARG A 72 11.23 -3.61 4.75
C ARG A 72 11.27 -4.32 3.39
N TYR A 73 10.12 -4.82 2.92
CA TYR A 73 10.03 -5.56 1.65
C TYR A 73 10.00 -4.64 0.42
N VAL A 74 9.73 -3.36 0.64
CA VAL A 74 9.55 -2.36 -0.42
C VAL A 74 10.44 -1.14 -0.18
N GLU A 75 11.34 -1.22 0.80
CA GLU A 75 12.23 -0.12 1.15
C GLU A 75 13.08 0.32 -0.03
N THR A 76 13.39 -0.55 -0.99
CA THR A 76 14.21 -0.25 -2.18
C THR A 76 13.37 -0.08 -3.46
N LEU A 77 12.05 -0.02 -3.35
CA LEU A 77 11.14 0.03 -4.48
C LEU A 77 11.42 1.23 -5.40
N SER A 78 11.49 0.97 -6.70
CA SER A 78 11.77 1.97 -7.72
C SER A 78 10.49 2.62 -8.26
N GLN A 79 10.58 3.86 -8.74
CA GLN A 79 9.42 4.58 -9.27
C GLN A 79 8.79 3.90 -10.50
N GLY A 80 9.60 3.23 -11.33
CA GLY A 80 9.15 2.54 -12.54
C GLY A 80 8.63 1.12 -12.30
N SER A 81 8.61 0.65 -11.05
CA SER A 81 8.19 -0.71 -10.73
C SER A 81 6.70 -0.91 -10.95
N LYS A 82 6.34 -2.04 -11.55
CA LYS A 82 4.94 -2.52 -11.61
C LYS A 82 4.34 -2.72 -10.22
N MET A 83 5.20 -3.03 -9.23
CA MET A 83 4.80 -3.23 -7.86
C MET A 83 4.26 -1.95 -7.20
N VAL A 84 4.71 -0.76 -7.65
CA VAL A 84 4.14 0.53 -7.22
C VAL A 84 2.65 0.59 -7.56
N SER A 85 2.27 0.26 -8.80
CA SER A 85 0.87 0.25 -9.21
C SER A 85 0.05 -0.77 -8.43
N VAL A 86 0.57 -1.99 -8.24
CA VAL A 86 -0.12 -3.04 -7.47
C VAL A 86 -0.42 -2.57 -6.04
N LEU A 87 0.56 -1.92 -5.40
CA LEU A 87 0.43 -1.45 -4.02
C LEU A 87 -0.52 -0.26 -3.91
N ASN A 88 -0.47 0.69 -4.84
CA ASN A 88 -1.44 1.79 -4.89
C ASN A 88 -2.87 1.26 -5.11
N ILE A 89 -3.07 0.37 -6.08
CA ILE A 89 -4.39 -0.25 -6.34
C ILE A 89 -4.89 -1.03 -5.12
N TYR A 90 -4.01 -1.76 -4.43
CA TYR A 90 -4.37 -2.46 -3.20
C TYR A 90 -4.83 -1.49 -2.10
N ALA A 91 -4.12 -0.38 -1.92
CA ALA A 91 -4.50 0.67 -0.99
C ALA A 91 -5.82 1.33 -1.39
N ASP A 92 -6.04 1.57 -2.69
CA ASP A 92 -7.27 2.18 -3.21
C ASP A 92 -8.49 1.29 -2.97
N ILE A 93 -8.36 -0.04 -3.09
CA ILE A 93 -9.42 -0.98 -2.69
C ILE A 93 -9.82 -0.78 -1.21
N LEU A 94 -8.84 -0.54 -0.34
CA LEU A 94 -9.10 -0.38 1.10
C LEU A 94 -9.66 1.00 1.45
N LEU A 95 -9.21 2.04 0.74
CA LEU A 95 -9.43 3.45 1.11
C LEU A 95 -10.50 4.15 0.28
N LEU A 96 -10.73 3.70 -0.95
CA LEU A 96 -11.66 4.28 -1.90
C LEU A 96 -12.83 3.33 -2.15
N HIS A 97 -14.04 3.85 -2.04
CA HIS A 97 -15.27 3.15 -2.45
C HIS A 97 -15.47 3.25 -3.96
N MET A 98 -14.43 2.93 -4.74
CA MET A 98 -14.41 3.15 -6.20
C MET A 98 -15.01 2.01 -7.02
N TYR A 99 -15.14 0.82 -6.45
CA TYR A 99 -15.68 -0.34 -7.17
C TYR A 99 -17.19 -0.44 -6.99
N ASP A 100 -17.90 -0.62 -8.10
CA ASP A 100 -19.37 -0.71 -8.15
C ASP A 100 -19.90 -1.95 -7.42
N SER A 101 -19.11 -3.03 -7.38
CA SER A 101 -19.44 -4.26 -6.68
C SER A 101 -18.36 -4.73 -5.70
N TYR A 102 -18.81 -5.37 -4.62
CA TYR A 102 -17.92 -6.01 -3.65
C TYR A 102 -17.07 -7.11 -4.31
N ASP A 103 -17.66 -7.88 -5.24
CA ASP A 103 -17.02 -9.02 -5.89
C ASP A 103 -15.82 -8.61 -6.78
N GLU A 104 -15.90 -7.46 -7.46
CA GLU A 104 -14.79 -6.90 -8.23
C GLU A 104 -13.64 -6.48 -7.32
N SER A 105 -13.95 -5.74 -6.24
CA SER A 105 -12.95 -5.30 -5.26
C SER A 105 -12.24 -6.49 -4.60
N GLU A 106 -12.97 -7.57 -4.27
CA GLU A 106 -12.40 -8.77 -3.67
C GLU A 106 -11.53 -9.54 -4.67
N THR A 107 -11.93 -9.59 -5.94
CA THR A 107 -11.18 -10.27 -7.00
C THR A 107 -9.84 -9.58 -7.24
N ILE A 108 -9.84 -8.25 -7.39
CA ILE A 108 -8.62 -7.46 -7.56
C ILE A 108 -7.73 -7.60 -6.32
N GLN A 109 -8.31 -7.52 -5.11
CA GLN A 109 -7.57 -7.68 -3.87
C GLN A 109 -6.88 -9.06 -3.76
N LYS A 110 -7.56 -10.14 -4.16
CA LYS A 110 -7.00 -11.49 -4.18
C LYS A 110 -5.79 -11.58 -5.13
N MET A 111 -5.89 -10.98 -6.32
CA MET A 111 -4.78 -10.95 -7.28
C MET A 111 -3.60 -10.14 -6.75
N CYS A 112 -3.84 -8.96 -6.17
CA CYS A 112 -2.78 -8.17 -5.53
C CYS A 112 -2.07 -8.97 -4.42
N LYS A 113 -2.82 -9.69 -3.56
CA LYS A 113 -2.26 -10.55 -2.49
C LYS A 113 -1.35 -11.65 -3.03
N VAL A 114 -1.66 -12.22 -4.19
CA VAL A 114 -0.80 -13.23 -4.82
C VAL A 114 0.53 -12.60 -5.26
N ILE A 115 0.49 -11.44 -5.93
CA ILE A 115 1.71 -10.72 -6.34
C ILE A 115 2.54 -10.30 -5.12
N LEU A 116 1.91 -9.75 -4.07
CA LEU A 116 2.55 -9.40 -2.80
C LEU A 116 3.28 -10.59 -2.18
N ARG A 117 2.66 -11.77 -2.19
CA ARG A 117 3.29 -12.99 -1.68
C ARG A 117 4.52 -13.39 -2.48
N GLN A 118 4.45 -13.34 -3.81
CA GLN A 118 5.58 -13.68 -4.68
C GLN A 118 6.73 -12.68 -4.52
N TRP A 119 6.42 -11.40 -4.41
CA TRP A 119 7.39 -10.34 -4.11
C TRP A 119 8.13 -10.63 -2.81
N LYS A 120 7.40 -10.90 -1.71
CA LYS A 120 8.00 -11.25 -0.42
C LYS A 120 8.93 -12.45 -0.52
N ILE A 121 8.49 -13.52 -1.21
CA ILE A 121 9.31 -14.71 -1.42
C ILE A 121 10.60 -14.38 -2.18
N ALA A 122 10.55 -13.51 -3.20
CA ALA A 122 11.74 -13.10 -3.94
C ALA A 122 12.73 -12.34 -3.05
N VAL A 123 12.25 -11.35 -2.27
CA VAL A 123 13.07 -10.61 -1.31
C VAL A 123 13.66 -11.54 -0.24
N ASP A 124 12.85 -12.40 0.38
CA ASP A 124 13.28 -13.35 1.41
C ASP A 124 14.28 -14.38 0.86
N SER A 125 14.26 -14.65 -0.45
CA SER A 125 15.21 -15.53 -1.14
C SER A 125 16.43 -14.79 -1.71
N GLU A 126 16.61 -13.51 -1.40
CA GLU A 126 17.70 -12.66 -1.92
C GLU A 126 17.75 -12.58 -3.45
N ARG A 127 16.61 -12.78 -4.11
CA ARG A 127 16.46 -12.59 -5.57
C ARG A 127 15.95 -11.20 -5.87
N ASP A 128 16.21 -10.71 -7.08
CA ASP A 128 15.59 -9.47 -7.56
C ASP A 128 14.06 -9.64 -7.59
N PRO A 129 13.31 -8.88 -6.77
CA PRO A 129 11.87 -9.02 -6.72
C PRO A 129 11.17 -8.44 -7.96
N GLU A 130 11.80 -7.55 -8.73
CA GLU A 130 11.22 -7.07 -10.00
C GLU A 130 11.10 -8.21 -11.02
N GLY A 131 12.00 -9.19 -10.94
CA GLY A 131 12.01 -10.37 -11.82
C GLY A 131 10.78 -11.26 -11.71
N ILE A 132 9.89 -11.07 -10.72
CA ILE A 132 8.60 -11.81 -10.69
C ILE A 132 7.75 -11.48 -11.92
N PHE A 133 7.87 -10.27 -12.47
CA PHE A 133 7.09 -9.82 -13.62
C PHE A 133 7.65 -10.30 -14.96
N ASP A 134 8.79 -10.99 -14.98
CA ASP A 134 9.30 -11.66 -16.17
C ASP A 134 8.54 -12.98 -16.44
N GLY A 135 7.85 -13.50 -15.41
CA GLY A 135 6.95 -14.64 -15.54
C GLY A 135 5.64 -14.26 -16.22
N GLU A 136 5.16 -15.11 -17.13
CA GLU A 136 3.90 -14.91 -17.85
C GLU A 136 2.70 -14.76 -16.90
N ALA A 137 2.59 -15.62 -15.88
CA ALA A 137 1.44 -15.61 -14.97
C ALA A 137 1.39 -14.34 -14.09
N PRO A 138 2.47 -13.90 -13.41
CA PRO A 138 2.45 -12.65 -12.64
C PRO A 138 2.23 -11.41 -13.52
N LEU A 139 2.80 -11.38 -14.73
CA LEU A 139 2.58 -10.29 -15.68
C LEU A 139 1.13 -10.21 -16.16
N THR A 140 0.53 -11.35 -16.50
CA THR A 140 -0.88 -11.44 -16.91
C THR A 140 -1.80 -10.98 -15.78
N MET A 141 -1.50 -11.40 -14.54
CA MET A 141 -2.25 -10.99 -13.36
C MET A 141 -2.12 -9.48 -13.11
N TYR A 142 -0.91 -8.93 -13.22
CA TYR A 142 -0.69 -7.49 -13.14
C TYR A 142 -1.51 -6.71 -14.17
N ASN A 143 -1.42 -7.12 -15.44
CA ASN A 143 -2.17 -6.46 -16.52
C ASN A 143 -3.67 -6.49 -16.25
N LYS A 144 -4.19 -7.62 -15.73
CA LYS A 144 -5.61 -7.74 -15.40
C LYS A 144 -6.03 -6.87 -14.21
N ILE A 145 -5.18 -6.75 -13.19
CA ILE A 145 -5.41 -5.83 -12.06
C ILE A 145 -5.54 -4.39 -12.58
N VAL A 146 -4.60 -3.95 -13.43
CA VAL A 146 -4.62 -2.58 -13.99
C VAL A 146 -5.84 -2.36 -14.87
N GLU A 147 -6.16 -3.30 -15.76
CA GLU A 147 -7.34 -3.23 -16.63
C GLU A 147 -8.64 -3.06 -15.83
N LEU A 148 -8.85 -3.89 -14.80
CA LEU A 148 -10.05 -3.83 -13.97
C LEU A 148 -10.11 -2.57 -13.11
N HIS A 149 -8.96 -2.11 -12.59
CA HIS A 149 -8.90 -0.88 -11.81
C HIS A 149 -9.23 0.35 -12.67
N SER A 150 -8.61 0.48 -13.84
CA SER A 150 -8.88 1.61 -14.76
C SER A 150 -10.30 1.61 -15.30
N ALA A 151 -10.94 0.44 -15.44
CA ALA A 151 -12.36 0.37 -15.82
C ALA A 151 -13.31 0.87 -14.71
N ALA A 152 -12.87 0.85 -13.45
CA ALA A 152 -13.62 1.33 -12.30
C ALA A 152 -13.36 2.81 -11.96
N GLU A 153 -12.38 3.45 -12.62
CA GLU A 153 -12.16 4.90 -12.50
C GLU A 153 -13.27 5.66 -13.26
N PRO A 154 -13.96 6.63 -12.63
CA PRO A 154 -15.08 7.38 -13.23
C PRO A 154 -14.68 8.40 -14.30
#